data_AF-A0A4V0I4G4-F1
#
_entry.id   AF-A0A4V0I4G4-F1
#
_cell.length_a   1.000
_cell.length_b   1.000
_cell.length_c   1.000
_cell.angle_alpha   90.00
_cell.angle_beta   90.00
_cell.angle_gamma   90.00
#
_symmetry.space_group_name_H-M   'P 1'
#
loop_
_entity.id
_entity.type
_entity.pdbx_description
1 polymer ?
#
loop_
_entity_poly.entity_id
_entity_poly.type
_entity_poly.pdbx_seq_one_letter_code
_entity_poly.pdbx_strand_id
1 'polypeptide(L)'
;MLLLVLLLVTLVLFAIFLGGGIIAQGYLYQSPAERLPLRALGAAALVALFLTMWVWIDARAPRKYDTFFEFAPYETRTFDEMDAVRWTSPDGSKLRVDGSGNPVEELVKFKRGVGGKKDTFFDAAGEPFQLNSSGKSGQSYMTAAIKAKPEPDAAEPVRFDAQLTRDKRTYVNSPDGRRFIEAKGSRYVQADQLGVVYVPTTGTVVVALFINLLHFVVWFVALWVVLQFSRGHSAIMAVSFGLLTMLLVLPLLFAPNRKKPDDAPKPVATARSGGPGVLPAGRGCG
;
A
#
# COMPACT_ATOMS: atom_id res chain seq x y z
N MET A 1 -22.20 11.05 10.82
CA MET A 1 -20.88 10.66 11.38
C MET A 1 -19.91 11.84 11.46
N LEU A 2 -19.58 12.51 10.35
CA LEU A 2 -18.60 13.63 10.36
C LEU A 2 -18.99 14.79 11.30
N LEU A 3 -20.27 15.16 11.36
CA LEU A 3 -20.74 16.18 12.31
C LEU A 3 -20.49 15.77 13.77
N LEU A 4 -20.68 14.49 14.10
CA LEU A 4 -20.42 13.98 15.46
C LEU A 4 -18.93 14.04 15.77
N VAL A 5 -18.07 13.66 14.82
CA VAL A 5 -16.61 13.79 14.95
C VAL A 5 -16.24 15.26 15.19
N LEU A 6 -16.77 16.19 14.38
CA LEU A 6 -16.52 17.62 14.54
C LEU A 6 -16.90 18.12 15.94
N LEU A 7 -18.12 17.83 16.40
CA LEU A 7 -18.61 18.28 17.70
C LEU A 7 -17.79 17.69 18.86
N LEU A 8 -17.51 16.40 18.83
CA LEU A 8 -16.76 15.72 19.89
C LEU A 8 -15.31 16.20 19.93
N VAL A 9 -14.63 16.28 18.79
CA VAL A 9 -13.26 16.77 18.70
C VAL A 9 -13.19 18.24 19.13
N THR A 10 -14.16 19.07 18.74
CA THR A 10 -14.25 20.47 19.18
C THR A 10 -14.40 20.56 20.70
N LEU A 11 -15.29 19.77 21.31
CA LEU A 11 -15.50 19.78 22.76
C LEU A 11 -14.24 19.37 23.53
N VAL A 12 -13.57 18.30 23.08
CA VAL A 12 -12.33 17.81 23.71
C VAL A 12 -11.19 18.83 23.55
N LEU A 13 -10.99 19.37 22.36
CA LEU A 13 -9.97 20.40 22.11
C LEU A 13 -10.27 21.70 22.86
N PHE A 14 -11.54 22.07 23.01
CA PHE A 14 -11.93 23.23 23.79
C PHE A 14 -11.51 23.08 25.25
N ALA A 15 -11.78 21.92 25.87
CA ALA A 15 -11.35 21.64 27.23
C ALA A 15 -9.82 21.68 27.37
N ILE A 16 -9.09 21.10 26.41
CA ILE A 16 -7.62 21.12 26.39
C ILE A 16 -7.08 22.55 26.23
N PHE A 17 -7.61 23.33 25.28
CA PHE A 17 -7.14 24.70 25.05
C PHE A 17 -7.51 25.66 26.16
N LEU A 18 -8.68 25.51 26.78
CA LEU A 18 -9.07 26.34 27.91
C LEU A 18 -8.23 25.99 29.14
N GLY A 19 -8.21 24.73 29.55
CA GLY A 19 -7.49 24.29 30.75
C GLY A 19 -5.99 24.42 30.60
N GLY A 20 -5.44 23.86 29.51
CA GLY A 20 -4.02 23.98 29.17
C GLY A 20 -3.60 25.42 28.91
N GLY A 21 -4.46 26.23 28.29
CA GLY A 21 -4.22 27.66 28.09
C GLY A 21 -4.09 28.43 29.40
N ILE A 22 -4.98 28.21 30.37
CA ILE A 22 -4.90 28.85 31.71
C ILE A 22 -3.58 28.50 32.39
N ILE A 23 -3.22 27.20 32.41
CA ILE A 23 -1.99 26.73 33.07
C ILE A 23 -0.75 27.27 32.36
N ALA A 24 -0.65 27.05 31.05
CA ALA A 24 0.52 27.44 30.27
C ALA A 24 0.68 28.97 30.26
N GLN A 25 -0.41 29.73 30.13
CA GLN A 25 -0.32 31.19 30.16
C GLN A 25 0.05 31.73 31.53
N GLY A 26 -0.50 31.16 32.61
CA GLY A 26 -0.14 31.55 33.97
C GLY A 26 1.30 31.21 34.35
N TYR A 27 1.88 30.17 33.75
CA TYR A 27 3.27 29.78 33.99
C TYR A 27 4.28 30.54 33.12
N LEU A 28 3.97 30.71 31.83
CA LEU A 28 4.91 31.27 30.84
C LEU A 28 4.79 32.79 30.66
N TYR A 29 3.67 33.40 31.06
CA TYR A 29 3.37 34.81 30.83
C TYR A 29 2.81 35.47 32.10
N GLN A 30 2.90 36.81 32.16
CA GLN A 30 2.46 37.58 33.33
C GLN A 30 0.93 37.74 33.43
N SER A 31 0.23 37.66 32.30
CA SER A 31 -1.23 37.77 32.25
C SER A 31 -1.81 36.81 31.21
N PRO A 32 -2.92 36.12 31.51
CA PRO A 32 -3.66 35.36 30.51
C PRO A 32 -4.22 36.28 29.41
N ALA A 33 -4.34 35.74 28.20
CA ALA A 33 -4.94 36.44 27.07
C ALA A 33 -6.41 36.79 27.37
N GLU A 34 -6.83 37.98 26.98
CA GLU A 34 -8.21 38.42 27.15
C GLU A 34 -9.19 37.51 26.42
N ARG A 35 -10.36 37.25 27.04
CA ARG A 35 -11.42 36.41 26.46
C ARG A 35 -10.94 35.00 26.10
N LEU A 36 -10.05 34.44 26.92
CA LEU A 36 -9.49 33.10 26.73
C LEU A 36 -10.54 32.01 26.43
N PRO A 37 -11.73 31.95 27.07
CA PRO A 37 -12.75 30.96 26.70
C PRO A 37 -13.19 31.05 25.24
N LEU A 38 -13.47 32.25 24.72
CA LEU A 38 -13.90 32.42 23.34
C LEU A 38 -12.77 32.10 22.35
N ARG A 39 -11.54 32.45 22.70
CA ARG A 39 -10.34 32.10 21.90
C ARG A 39 -10.09 30.59 21.88
N ALA A 40 -10.19 29.93 23.03
CA ALA A 40 -10.09 28.48 23.14
C ALA A 40 -11.13 27.78 22.28
N LEU A 41 -12.37 28.29 22.25
CA LEU A 41 -13.42 27.77 21.36
C LEU A 41 -13.06 27.97 19.89
N GLY A 42 -12.59 29.16 19.52
CA GLY A 42 -12.15 29.46 18.15
C GLY A 42 -10.98 28.56 17.69
N ALA A 43 -9.99 28.36 18.55
CA ALA A 43 -8.86 27.48 18.29
C ALA A 43 -9.30 26.01 18.16
N ALA A 44 -10.18 25.55 19.05
CA ALA A 44 -10.75 24.21 19.02
C ALA A 44 -11.53 23.95 17.73
N ALA A 45 -12.40 24.87 17.36
CA ALA A 45 -13.20 24.77 16.13
C ALA A 45 -12.29 24.76 14.89
N LEU A 46 -11.26 25.61 14.84
CA LEU A 46 -10.31 25.66 13.72
C LEU A 46 -9.60 24.32 13.50
N VAL A 47 -9.03 23.74 14.56
CA VAL A 47 -8.32 22.45 14.49
C VAL A 47 -9.30 21.31 14.22
N ALA A 48 -10.47 21.29 14.86
CA ALA A 48 -11.48 20.25 14.68
C ALA A 48 -12.05 20.24 13.25
N LEU A 49 -12.25 21.41 12.64
CA LEU A 49 -12.68 21.52 11.24
C LEU A 49 -11.64 20.92 10.29
N PHE A 50 -10.35 21.21 10.51
CA PHE A 50 -9.27 20.63 9.72
C PHE A 50 -9.21 19.11 9.87
N LEU A 51 -9.25 18.60 11.11
CA LEU A 51 -9.26 17.15 11.36
C LEU A 51 -10.48 16.47 10.74
N THR A 52 -11.66 17.08 10.81
CA THR A 52 -12.88 16.55 10.20
C THR A 52 -12.79 16.52 8.67
N MET A 53 -12.21 17.56 8.07
CA MET A 53 -11.92 17.60 6.63
C MET A 53 -10.98 16.46 6.24
N TRP A 54 -9.94 16.20 7.02
CA TRP A 54 -9.00 15.11 6.75
C TRP A 54 -9.69 13.73 6.87
N VAL A 55 -10.51 13.52 7.89
CA VAL A 55 -11.32 12.28 8.03
C VAL A 55 -12.26 12.10 6.84
N TRP A 56 -12.84 13.18 6.32
CA TRP A 56 -13.67 13.12 5.11
C TRP A 56 -12.86 12.78 3.85
N ILE A 57 -11.63 13.29 3.72
CA ILE A 57 -10.70 12.91 2.64
C ILE A 57 -10.37 11.41 2.73
N ASP A 58 -10.00 10.91 3.92
CA ASP A 58 -9.70 9.49 4.14
C ASP A 58 -10.94 8.60 3.90
N ALA A 59 -12.14 9.05 4.27
CA ALA A 59 -13.38 8.30 3.98
C ALA A 59 -13.63 8.12 2.47
N ARG A 60 -13.15 9.06 1.62
CA ARG A 60 -13.30 9.00 0.16
C ARG A 60 -12.16 8.28 -0.53
N ALA A 61 -10.96 8.35 0.03
CA ALA A 61 -9.77 7.70 -0.49
C ALA A 61 -8.97 7.07 0.68
N PRO A 62 -9.46 5.95 1.25
CA PRO A 62 -8.85 5.35 2.43
C PRO A 62 -7.37 5.02 2.21
N ARG A 63 -6.53 5.34 3.19
CA ARG A 63 -5.05 5.12 3.17
C ARG A 63 -4.27 5.89 2.10
N LYS A 64 -4.93 6.68 1.25
CA LYS A 64 -4.26 7.42 0.17
C LYS A 64 -3.51 8.64 0.68
N TYR A 65 -4.08 9.34 1.64
CA TYR A 65 -3.56 10.60 2.20
C TYR A 65 -3.29 10.46 3.69
N ASP A 66 -2.44 9.49 4.05
CA ASP A 66 -2.15 9.16 5.44
C ASP A 66 -1.20 10.16 6.12
N THR A 67 -0.97 9.95 7.41
CA THR A 67 0.07 10.66 8.18
C THR A 67 1.46 10.32 7.66
N PHE A 68 2.46 11.15 7.97
CA PHE A 68 3.86 10.90 7.59
C PHE A 68 4.39 9.50 7.96
N PHE A 69 3.84 8.87 9.00
CA PHE A 69 4.32 7.59 9.52
C PHE A 69 3.70 6.37 8.83
N GLU A 70 2.52 6.54 8.22
CA GLU A 70 1.78 5.45 7.56
C GLU A 70 1.68 5.64 6.05
N PHE A 71 2.24 6.73 5.52
CA PHE A 71 2.20 7.07 4.11
C PHE A 71 3.02 6.08 3.25
N ALA A 72 2.36 5.45 2.28
CA ALA A 72 3.01 4.68 1.22
C ALA A 72 3.05 5.49 -0.09
N PRO A 73 4.23 5.72 -0.71
CA PRO A 73 4.35 6.47 -1.96
C PRO A 73 3.86 5.71 -3.21
N TYR A 74 3.16 4.59 -3.01
CA TYR A 74 2.72 3.69 -4.06
C TYR A 74 1.32 3.17 -3.76
N GLU A 75 0.55 2.93 -4.82
CA GLU A 75 -0.66 2.11 -4.78
C GLU A 75 -0.29 0.66 -5.12
N THR A 76 -0.94 -0.30 -4.48
CA THR A 76 -0.76 -1.73 -4.80
C THR A 76 -1.94 -2.25 -5.62
N ARG A 77 -1.65 -3.06 -6.64
CA ARG A 77 -2.64 -3.76 -7.46
C ARG A 77 -2.29 -5.24 -7.48
N THR A 78 -3.26 -6.10 -7.19
CA THR A 78 -3.04 -7.56 -7.16
C THR A 78 -3.44 -8.20 -8.48
N PHE A 79 -2.71 -9.23 -8.89
CA PHE A 79 -3.06 -10.09 -10.03
C PHE A 79 -2.90 -11.56 -9.64
N ASP A 80 -3.66 -12.45 -10.29
CA ASP A 80 -3.68 -13.89 -9.97
C ASP A 80 -3.09 -14.77 -11.08
N GLU A 81 -2.87 -14.21 -12.27
CA GLU A 81 -2.26 -14.91 -13.39
C GLU A 81 -1.10 -14.09 -13.95
N MET A 82 -0.02 -14.78 -14.31
CA MET A 82 1.13 -14.17 -14.96
C MET A 82 1.83 -15.17 -15.88
N ASP A 83 2.49 -14.68 -16.92
CA ASP A 83 3.40 -15.47 -17.74
C ASP A 83 4.84 -15.07 -17.41
N ALA A 84 5.64 -16.04 -16.97
CA ALA A 84 7.07 -15.86 -16.79
C ALA A 84 7.76 -15.97 -18.16
N VAL A 85 8.53 -14.95 -18.51
CA VAL A 85 9.39 -14.96 -19.69
C VAL A 85 10.75 -15.50 -19.25
N ARG A 86 11.07 -16.72 -19.66
CA ARG A 86 12.29 -17.42 -19.26
C ARG A 86 13.30 -17.45 -20.40
N TRP A 87 14.57 -17.24 -20.06
CA TRP A 87 15.70 -17.54 -20.91
C TRP A 87 16.28 -18.88 -20.47
N THR A 88 16.32 -19.85 -21.39
CA THR A 88 16.78 -21.21 -21.11
C THR A 88 18.23 -21.41 -21.52
N SER A 89 18.93 -22.26 -20.77
CA SER A 89 20.28 -22.72 -21.02
C SER A 89 20.27 -24.24 -21.06
N PRO A 90 20.32 -24.86 -22.25
CA PRO A 90 20.25 -26.31 -22.41
C PRO A 90 21.31 -27.07 -21.60
N ASP A 91 22.53 -26.52 -21.57
CA ASP A 91 23.70 -27.14 -20.91
C ASP A 91 24.06 -26.46 -19.59
N GLY A 92 23.18 -25.59 -19.07
CA GLY A 92 23.40 -24.78 -17.87
C GLY A 92 24.50 -23.70 -17.97
N SER A 93 25.26 -23.67 -19.07
CA SER A 93 26.44 -22.81 -19.25
C SER A 93 26.27 -21.65 -20.23
N LYS A 94 25.43 -21.79 -21.26
CA LYS A 94 25.16 -20.76 -22.28
C LYS A 94 23.66 -20.60 -22.51
N LEU A 95 23.18 -19.36 -22.56
CA LEU A 95 21.79 -19.08 -22.93
C LEU A 95 21.54 -19.48 -24.38
N ARG A 96 20.36 -20.02 -24.65
CA ARG A 96 19.90 -20.24 -26.01
C ARG A 96 19.67 -18.89 -26.66
N VAL A 97 20.34 -18.63 -27.78
CA VAL A 97 20.17 -17.39 -28.56
C VAL A 97 19.56 -17.69 -29.92
N ASP A 98 18.82 -16.72 -30.46
CA ASP A 98 18.28 -16.77 -31.81
C ASP A 98 19.36 -16.44 -32.87
N GLY A 99 18.99 -16.45 -34.15
CA GLY A 99 19.90 -16.12 -35.25
C GLY A 99 20.42 -14.67 -35.24
N SER A 100 19.85 -13.80 -34.41
CA SER A 100 20.30 -12.41 -34.20
C SER A 100 21.16 -12.25 -32.94
N GLY A 101 21.40 -13.34 -32.19
CA GLY A 101 22.15 -13.33 -30.94
C GLY A 101 21.36 -12.89 -29.71
N ASN A 102 20.03 -12.73 -29.81
CA ASN A 102 19.18 -12.40 -28.66
C ASN A 102 18.78 -13.67 -27.91
N PRO A 103 18.65 -13.64 -26.56
CA PRO A 103 18.16 -14.79 -25.81
C PRO A 103 16.76 -15.22 -26.29
N VAL A 104 16.57 -16.52 -26.50
CA VAL A 104 15.25 -17.07 -26.87
C VAL A 104 14.34 -17.04 -25.65
N GLU A 105 13.20 -16.37 -25.81
CA GLU A 105 12.18 -16.26 -24.77
C GLU A 105 11.21 -17.45 -24.80
N GLU A 106 11.02 -18.08 -23.65
CA GLU A 106 10.00 -19.10 -23.44
C GLU A 106 8.96 -18.57 -22.44
N LEU A 107 7.68 -18.70 -22.79
CA LEU A 107 6.57 -18.26 -21.94
C LEU A 107 6.05 -19.44 -21.13
N VAL A 108 6.09 -19.31 -19.81
CA VAL A 108 5.51 -20.29 -18.90
C VAL A 108 4.42 -19.62 -18.09
N LYS A 109 3.19 -20.12 -18.23
CA LYS A 109 2.02 -19.57 -17.53
C LYS A 109 1.98 -20.04 -16.08
N PHE A 110 1.73 -19.09 -15.18
CA PHE A 110 1.61 -19.28 -13.75
C PHE A 110 0.27 -18.76 -13.24
N LYS A 111 -0.29 -19.46 -12.24
CA LYS A 111 -1.50 -19.07 -11.52
C LYS A 111 -1.25 -19.04 -10.02
N ARG A 112 -1.84 -18.07 -9.33
CA ARG A 112 -1.78 -17.96 -7.87
C ARG A 112 -2.39 -19.20 -7.21
N GLY A 113 -1.71 -19.73 -6.20
CA GLY A 113 -2.21 -20.82 -5.38
C GLY A 113 -3.47 -20.44 -4.59
N VAL A 114 -4.23 -21.43 -4.14
CA VAL A 114 -5.45 -21.23 -3.34
C VAL A 114 -5.20 -21.70 -1.90
N GLY A 115 -5.87 -21.07 -0.93
CA GLY A 115 -5.80 -21.45 0.49
C GLY A 115 -4.47 -21.06 1.14
N GLY A 116 -3.83 -22.00 1.86
CA GLY A 116 -2.57 -21.76 2.58
C GLY A 116 -1.34 -21.48 1.69
N LYS A 117 -1.51 -21.50 0.36
CA LYS A 117 -0.45 -21.25 -0.64
C LYS A 117 -0.72 -20.00 -1.50
N LYS A 118 -1.57 -19.08 -1.04
CA LYS A 118 -2.02 -17.88 -1.78
C LYS A 118 -0.91 -16.92 -2.22
N ASP A 119 0.26 -16.99 -1.59
CA ASP A 119 1.39 -16.12 -1.91
C ASP A 119 2.37 -16.77 -2.91
N THR A 120 2.08 -17.99 -3.36
CA THR A 120 2.91 -18.73 -4.32
C THR A 120 2.18 -18.91 -5.64
N PHE A 121 2.91 -18.78 -6.74
CA PHE A 121 2.42 -19.03 -8.09
C PHE A 121 2.86 -20.42 -8.55
N PHE A 122 2.00 -21.16 -9.23
CA PHE A 122 2.26 -22.50 -9.74
C PHE A 122 2.04 -22.55 -11.24
N ASP A 123 2.88 -23.30 -11.95
CA ASP A 123 2.67 -23.59 -13.36
C ASP A 123 1.63 -24.72 -13.57
N ALA A 124 1.41 -25.11 -14.83
CA ALA A 124 0.51 -26.19 -15.19
C ALA A 124 0.94 -27.57 -14.63
N ALA A 125 2.22 -27.76 -14.30
CA ALA A 125 2.75 -28.98 -13.69
C ALA A 125 2.65 -28.96 -12.16
N GLY A 126 2.24 -27.84 -11.56
CA GLY A 126 2.17 -27.66 -10.12
C GLY A 126 3.51 -27.31 -9.48
N GLU A 127 4.51 -26.93 -10.28
CA GLU A 127 5.80 -26.49 -9.77
C GLU A 127 5.72 -25.01 -9.36
N PRO A 128 6.27 -24.63 -8.19
CA PRO A 128 6.23 -23.25 -7.74
C PRO A 128 7.10 -22.37 -8.62
N PHE A 129 6.72 -21.10 -8.75
CA PHE A 129 7.52 -20.11 -9.44
C PHE A 129 8.89 -19.99 -8.77
N GLN A 130 9.93 -20.06 -9.60
CA GLN A 130 11.30 -19.84 -9.23
C GLN A 130 11.89 -18.82 -10.20
N LEU A 131 12.65 -17.86 -9.67
CA LEU A 131 13.36 -16.89 -10.49
C LEU A 131 14.38 -17.58 -11.39
N ASN A 132 15.20 -18.42 -10.77
CA ASN A 132 16.24 -19.21 -11.41
C ASN A 132 16.11 -20.64 -10.91
N SER A 133 16.29 -21.61 -11.80
CA SER A 133 16.34 -23.02 -11.41
C SER A 133 17.26 -23.78 -12.34
N SER A 134 17.91 -24.81 -11.78
CA SER A 134 18.57 -25.85 -12.54
C SER A 134 17.62 -27.05 -12.55
N GLY A 135 16.98 -27.28 -13.68
CA GLY A 135 16.09 -28.42 -13.90
C GLY A 135 16.82 -29.75 -13.74
N LYS A 136 16.05 -30.80 -13.45
CA LYS A 136 16.57 -32.17 -13.23
C LYS A 136 17.34 -32.73 -14.45
N SER A 137 17.09 -32.19 -15.64
CA SER A 137 17.74 -32.55 -16.90
C SER A 137 19.07 -31.82 -17.14
N GLY A 138 19.57 -31.03 -16.19
CA GLY A 138 20.75 -30.16 -16.38
C GLY A 138 20.44 -28.85 -17.12
N GLN A 139 19.21 -28.67 -17.60
CA GLN A 139 18.76 -27.41 -18.18
C GLN A 139 18.56 -26.36 -17.10
N SER A 140 19.18 -25.19 -17.24
CA SER A 140 18.96 -24.07 -16.34
C SER A 140 18.08 -23.02 -17.00
N TYR A 141 17.28 -22.31 -16.23
CA TYR A 141 16.55 -21.14 -16.72
C TYR A 141 16.67 -19.96 -15.77
N MET A 142 16.48 -18.76 -16.34
CA MET A 142 16.38 -17.50 -15.62
C MET A 142 15.13 -16.78 -16.09
N THR A 143 14.36 -16.22 -15.17
CA THR A 143 13.19 -15.40 -15.48
C THR A 143 13.64 -13.98 -15.82
N ALA A 144 13.54 -13.61 -17.09
CA ALA A 144 13.96 -12.32 -17.60
C ALA A 144 12.85 -11.26 -17.53
N ALA A 145 11.59 -11.68 -17.55
CA ALA A 145 10.45 -10.78 -17.38
C ALA A 145 9.22 -11.51 -16.85
N ILE A 146 8.24 -10.75 -16.38
CA ILE A 146 6.90 -11.23 -16.03
C ILE A 146 5.91 -10.44 -16.88
N LYS A 147 4.95 -11.13 -17.51
CA LYS A 147 3.80 -10.51 -18.16
C LYS A 147 2.58 -10.77 -17.28
N ALA A 148 1.92 -9.72 -16.82
CA ALA A 148 0.74 -9.84 -15.96
C ALA A 148 -0.36 -8.88 -16.42
N LYS A 149 -1.60 -9.12 -16.00
CA LYS A 149 -2.72 -8.18 -16.19
C LYS A 149 -3.09 -7.60 -14.82
N PRO A 150 -2.49 -6.46 -14.41
CA PRO A 150 -2.78 -5.84 -13.12
C PRO A 150 -4.17 -5.23 -13.09
N GLU A 151 -4.63 -4.75 -14.25
CA GLU A 151 -5.99 -4.28 -14.48
C GLU A 151 -6.81 -5.40 -15.14
N PRO A 152 -7.97 -5.78 -14.58
CA PRO A 152 -8.78 -6.89 -15.11
C PRO A 152 -9.28 -6.62 -16.54
N ASP A 153 -9.50 -5.35 -16.88
CA ASP A 153 -10.01 -4.92 -18.19
C ASP A 153 -8.90 -4.64 -19.21
N ALA A 154 -7.63 -4.88 -18.87
CA ALA A 154 -6.51 -4.67 -19.81
C ALA A 154 -6.57 -5.68 -20.97
N ALA A 155 -6.63 -5.15 -22.20
CA ALA A 155 -6.61 -5.95 -23.41
C ALA A 155 -5.36 -6.84 -23.50
N GLU A 156 -4.19 -6.25 -23.24
CA GLU A 156 -2.89 -6.91 -23.32
C GLU A 156 -2.19 -6.98 -21.95
N PRO A 157 -1.44 -8.06 -21.67
CA PRO A 157 -0.64 -8.15 -20.46
C PRO A 157 0.53 -7.16 -20.50
N VAL A 158 0.78 -6.51 -19.36
CA VAL A 158 1.88 -5.58 -19.15
C VAL A 158 3.15 -6.37 -18.86
N ARG A 159 4.24 -6.06 -19.57
CA ARG A 159 5.55 -6.68 -19.39
C ARG A 159 6.38 -5.92 -18.35
N PHE A 160 6.89 -6.65 -17.37
CA PHE A 160 7.79 -6.19 -16.33
C PHE A 160 9.14 -6.90 -16.48
N ASP A 161 10.17 -6.19 -16.91
CA ASP A 161 11.50 -6.72 -17.15
C ASP A 161 12.33 -6.79 -15.86
N ALA A 162 13.03 -7.89 -15.65
CA ALA A 162 13.96 -8.02 -14.54
C ALA A 162 15.12 -7.03 -14.71
N GLN A 163 15.50 -6.35 -13.63
CA GLN A 163 16.74 -5.58 -13.62
C GLN A 163 17.96 -6.51 -13.55
N LEU A 164 18.43 -6.93 -14.73
CA LEU A 164 19.60 -7.78 -14.90
C LEU A 164 20.83 -6.91 -15.15
N THR A 165 21.85 -7.02 -14.32
CA THR A 165 23.15 -6.42 -14.60
C THR A 165 23.98 -7.42 -15.37
N ARG A 166 24.47 -7.02 -16.55
CA ARG A 166 25.36 -7.84 -17.37
C ARG A 166 26.78 -7.74 -16.82
N ASP A 167 27.25 -8.78 -16.14
CA ASP A 167 28.65 -8.88 -15.73
C ASP A 167 29.40 -9.84 -16.66
N LYS A 168 30.28 -9.28 -17.50
CA LYS A 168 31.27 -9.90 -18.41
C LYS A 168 30.78 -11.03 -19.34
N ARG A 169 30.04 -12.04 -18.86
CA ARG A 169 29.35 -13.11 -19.63
C ARG A 169 28.06 -13.65 -18.98
N THR A 170 27.71 -13.21 -17.78
CA THR A 170 26.59 -13.75 -17.01
C THR A 170 25.63 -12.64 -16.62
N TYR A 171 24.32 -12.93 -16.64
CA TYR A 171 23.33 -12.04 -16.07
C TYR A 171 23.24 -12.35 -14.58
N VAL A 172 23.51 -11.36 -13.75
CA VAL A 172 23.42 -11.50 -12.30
C VAL A 172 22.30 -10.58 -11.82
N ASN A 173 21.52 -11.05 -10.86
CA ASN A 173 20.53 -10.21 -10.20
C ASN A 173 21.25 -9.05 -9.51
N SER A 174 20.78 -7.83 -9.74
CA SER A 174 21.32 -6.63 -9.10
C SER A 174 21.27 -6.75 -7.56
N PRO A 175 22.28 -6.24 -6.83
CA PRO A 175 22.26 -6.18 -5.37
C PRO A 175 21.08 -5.35 -4.80
N ASP A 176 20.52 -4.40 -5.58
CA ASP A 176 19.41 -3.53 -5.18
C ASP A 176 18.02 -4.20 -5.15
N GLY A 177 18.00 -5.54 -5.32
CA GLY A 177 16.82 -6.37 -5.11
C GLY A 177 16.22 -6.89 -6.41
N ARG A 178 15.57 -8.05 -6.28
CA ARG A 178 14.91 -8.77 -7.37
C ARG A 178 13.60 -8.05 -7.73
N ARG A 179 13.69 -6.99 -8.55
CA ARG A 179 12.52 -6.23 -9.03
C ARG A 179 12.33 -6.42 -10.53
N PHE A 180 11.07 -6.50 -10.94
CA PHE A 180 10.65 -6.46 -12.33
C PHE A 180 10.02 -5.09 -12.59
N ILE A 181 10.55 -4.31 -13.53
CA ILE A 181 10.10 -2.95 -13.83
C ILE A 181 9.34 -2.96 -15.15
N GLU A 182 8.21 -2.26 -15.19
CA GLU A 182 7.42 -2.11 -16.40
C GLU A 182 8.25 -1.53 -17.55
N ALA A 183 8.24 -2.21 -18.71
CA ALA A 183 9.07 -1.86 -19.87
C ALA A 183 8.88 -0.41 -20.37
N LYS A 184 7.69 0.17 -20.17
CA LYS A 184 7.29 1.51 -20.64
C LYS A 184 6.76 2.41 -19.52
N GLY A 185 7.05 2.09 -18.26
CA GLY A 185 6.44 2.78 -17.13
C GLY A 185 7.30 2.78 -15.87
N SER A 186 6.71 3.24 -14.78
CA SER A 186 7.35 3.31 -13.46
C SER A 186 6.83 2.25 -12.49
N ARG A 187 5.86 1.42 -12.92
CA ARG A 187 5.31 0.34 -12.11
C ARG A 187 6.35 -0.77 -11.94
N TYR A 188 6.31 -1.47 -10.82
CA TYR A 188 7.21 -2.60 -10.59
C TYR A 188 6.56 -3.73 -9.78
N VAL A 189 7.09 -4.93 -9.91
CA VAL A 189 6.76 -6.11 -9.11
C VAL A 189 8.00 -6.52 -8.33
N GLN A 190 7.86 -6.77 -7.03
CA GLN A 190 8.96 -7.33 -6.24
C GLN A 190 8.90 -8.85 -6.30
N ALA A 191 10.05 -9.51 -6.46
CA ALA A 191 10.08 -10.95 -6.65
C ALA A 191 9.81 -11.76 -5.38
N ASP A 192 9.92 -11.15 -4.20
CA ASP A 192 9.50 -11.72 -2.91
C ASP A 192 8.00 -11.58 -2.67
N GLN A 193 7.33 -10.66 -3.38
CA GLN A 193 5.89 -10.42 -3.32
C GLN A 193 5.25 -10.48 -4.70
N LEU A 194 5.35 -11.66 -5.31
CA LEU A 194 4.75 -11.91 -6.61
C LEU A 194 3.23 -11.73 -6.55
N GLY A 195 2.68 -11.25 -7.65
CA GLY A 195 1.25 -10.99 -7.74
C GLY A 195 0.82 -9.63 -7.17
N VAL A 196 1.76 -8.75 -6.79
CA VAL A 196 1.49 -7.37 -6.41
C VAL A 196 2.29 -6.43 -7.30
N VAL A 197 1.60 -5.55 -8.02
CA VAL A 197 2.19 -4.42 -8.75
C VAL A 197 2.15 -3.19 -7.88
N TYR A 198 3.30 -2.55 -7.74
CA TYR A 198 3.48 -1.27 -7.09
C TYR A 198 3.42 -0.16 -8.14
N VAL A 199 2.49 0.78 -7.96
CA VAL A 199 2.25 1.91 -8.86
C VAL A 199 2.66 3.19 -8.13
N PRO A 200 3.79 3.82 -8.49
CA PRO A 200 4.20 5.09 -7.88
C PRO A 200 3.14 6.17 -8.08
N THR A 201 2.80 6.91 -7.02
CA THR A 201 1.77 7.96 -7.10
C THR A 201 2.31 9.33 -6.69
N THR A 202 3.15 9.93 -7.54
CA THR A 202 3.78 11.23 -7.27
C THR A 202 2.76 12.33 -6.90
N GLY A 203 1.62 12.39 -7.58
CA GLY A 203 0.56 13.36 -7.25
C GLY A 203 -0.02 13.14 -5.85
N THR A 204 -0.22 11.88 -5.45
CA THR A 204 -0.67 11.53 -4.09
C THR A 204 0.35 11.94 -3.05
N VAL A 205 1.64 11.69 -3.30
CA VAL A 205 2.74 12.10 -2.41
C VAL A 205 2.67 13.61 -2.15
N VAL A 206 2.60 14.42 -3.21
CA VAL A 206 2.57 15.88 -3.07
C VAL A 206 1.37 16.35 -2.24
N VAL A 207 0.18 15.81 -2.51
CA VAL A 207 -1.03 16.17 -1.75
C VAL A 207 -0.94 15.70 -0.29
N ALA A 208 -0.45 14.48 -0.04
CA ALA A 208 -0.26 13.96 1.31
C ALA A 208 0.73 14.85 2.10
N LEU A 209 1.87 15.20 1.52
CA LEU A 209 2.84 16.12 2.12
C LEU A 209 2.21 17.48 2.44
N PHE A 210 1.42 18.03 1.51
CA PHE A 210 0.73 19.30 1.69
C PHE A 210 -0.27 19.25 2.85
N ILE A 211 -1.12 18.23 2.93
CA ILE A 211 -2.09 18.07 4.03
C ILE A 211 -1.36 17.93 5.37
N ASN A 212 -0.31 17.12 5.42
CA ASN A 212 0.49 16.96 6.64
C ASN A 212 1.17 18.27 7.06
N LEU A 213 1.71 19.07 6.14
CA LEU A 213 2.27 20.38 6.45
C LEU A 213 1.18 21.35 6.95
N LEU A 214 0.03 21.38 6.27
CA LEU A 214 -1.09 22.25 6.62
C LEU A 214 -1.61 21.96 8.03
N HIS A 215 -1.57 20.71 8.49
CA HIS A 215 -1.87 20.33 9.86
C HIS A 215 -1.05 21.11 10.89
N PHE A 216 0.28 21.16 10.72
CA PHE A 216 1.16 21.91 11.62
C PHE A 216 0.92 23.42 11.52
N VAL A 217 0.61 23.94 10.33
CA VAL A 217 0.24 25.35 10.14
C VAL A 217 -1.05 25.68 10.89
N VAL A 218 -2.06 24.81 10.83
CA VAL A 218 -3.32 25.00 11.54
C VAL A 218 -3.11 25.02 13.06
N TRP A 219 -2.31 24.08 13.59
CA TRP A 219 -1.90 24.10 15.00
C TRP A 219 -1.16 25.38 15.38
N PHE A 220 -0.21 25.82 14.54
CA PHE A 220 0.55 27.03 14.77
C PHE A 220 -0.34 28.27 14.79
N VAL A 221 -1.27 28.40 13.84
CA VAL A 221 -2.23 29.52 13.78
C VAL A 221 -3.17 29.51 14.99
N ALA A 222 -3.66 28.34 15.40
CA ALA A 222 -4.51 28.21 16.59
C ALA A 222 -3.78 28.69 17.86
N LEU A 223 -2.52 28.31 18.04
CA LEU A 223 -1.73 28.68 19.22
C LEU A 223 -1.24 30.13 19.16
N TRP A 224 -0.73 30.58 18.01
CA TRP A 224 -0.14 31.90 17.87
C TRP A 224 -1.18 33.00 17.69
N VAL A 225 -2.02 32.87 16.66
CA VAL A 225 -2.94 33.95 16.27
C VAL A 225 -4.15 33.97 17.19
N VAL A 226 -4.75 32.80 17.45
CA VAL A 226 -6.00 32.72 18.22
C VAL A 226 -5.73 32.81 19.73
N LEU A 227 -4.82 31.97 20.24
CA LEU A 227 -4.49 31.92 21.68
C LEU A 227 -3.40 32.92 22.11
N GLN A 228 -2.77 33.66 21.19
CA GLN A 228 -1.78 34.70 21.48
C GLN A 228 -0.51 34.22 22.21
N PHE A 229 -0.12 32.96 22.04
CA PHE A 229 1.22 32.53 22.47
C PHE A 229 2.30 33.22 21.64
N SER A 230 3.51 33.37 22.21
CA SER A 230 4.67 33.86 21.45
C SER A 230 5.00 32.90 20.30
N ARG A 231 5.64 33.40 19.24
CA ARG A 231 5.95 32.60 18.03
C ARG A 231 6.76 31.34 18.36
N GLY A 232 7.76 31.46 19.24
CA GLY A 232 8.63 30.34 19.64
C GLY A 232 7.86 29.24 20.37
N HIS A 233 7.07 29.60 21.40
CA HIS A 233 6.25 28.62 22.13
C HIS A 233 5.19 28.00 21.22
N SER A 234 4.56 28.80 20.35
CA SER A 234 3.56 28.32 19.39
C SER A 234 4.15 27.30 18.42
N ALA A 235 5.37 27.52 17.91
CA ALA A 235 6.04 26.60 17.01
C ALA A 235 6.34 25.25 17.68
N ILE A 236 6.93 25.28 18.89
CA ILE A 236 7.25 24.07 19.66
C ILE A 236 5.97 23.28 19.96
N MET A 237 4.95 23.95 20.52
CA MET A 237 3.68 23.30 20.85
C MET A 237 2.94 22.80 19.60
N ALA A 238 3.00 23.52 18.48
CA ALA A 238 2.38 23.07 17.23
C ALA A 238 3.01 21.77 16.72
N VAL A 239 4.33 21.64 16.80
CA VAL A 239 5.02 20.39 16.47
C VAL A 239 4.62 19.29 17.45
N SER A 240 4.65 19.55 18.76
CA SER A 240 4.30 18.56 19.79
C SER A 240 2.86 18.05 19.65
N PHE A 241 1.87 18.94 19.58
CA PHE A 241 0.47 18.56 19.42
C PHE A 241 0.17 18.01 18.03
N GLY A 242 0.83 18.52 16.99
CA GLY A 242 0.71 17.99 15.63
C GLY A 242 1.17 16.53 15.55
N LEU A 243 2.31 16.19 16.15
CA LEU A 243 2.80 14.82 16.24
C LEU A 243 1.93 13.94 17.13
N LEU A 244 1.50 14.44 18.30
CA LEU A 244 0.60 13.72 19.19
C LEU A 244 -0.70 13.33 18.47
N THR A 245 -1.28 14.27 17.73
CA THR A 245 -2.50 14.01 16.96
C THR A 245 -2.25 13.05 15.79
N MET A 246 -1.12 13.14 15.09
CA MET A 246 -0.78 12.18 14.04
C MET A 246 -0.58 10.76 14.56
N LEU A 247 0.07 10.60 15.71
CA LEU A 247 0.43 9.27 16.24
C LEU A 247 -0.73 8.61 17.01
N LEU A 248 -1.54 9.39 17.72
CA LEU A 248 -2.56 8.83 18.62
C LEU A 248 -3.98 9.07 18.12
N VAL A 249 -4.28 10.27 17.60
CA VAL A 249 -5.66 10.68 17.31
C VAL A 249 -6.08 10.26 15.90
N LEU A 250 -5.26 10.54 14.89
CA LEU A 250 -5.60 10.26 13.50
C LEU A 250 -5.82 8.76 13.22
N PRO A 251 -4.99 7.82 13.70
CA PRO A 251 -5.26 6.39 13.51
C PRO A 251 -6.60 5.96 14.09
N LEU A 252 -6.98 6.50 15.27
CA LEU A 252 -8.29 6.24 15.88
C LEU A 252 -9.44 6.85 15.06
N LEU A 253 -9.26 8.05 14.53
CA LEU A 253 -10.27 8.71 13.69
C LEU A 253 -10.42 8.05 12.31
N PHE A 254 -9.35 7.47 11.76
CA PHE A 254 -9.36 6.79 10.46
C PHE A 254 -9.79 5.32 10.54
N ALA A 255 -9.65 4.67 11.70
CA ALA A 255 -10.00 3.27 11.89
C ALA A 255 -11.42 2.89 11.39
N PRO A 256 -12.47 3.70 11.60
CA PRO A 256 -13.81 3.39 11.07
C PRO A 256 -13.92 3.40 9.54
N ASN A 257 -13.11 4.20 8.85
CA ASN A 257 -13.12 4.31 7.38
C ASN A 257 -12.29 3.20 6.73
N ARG A 258 -11.28 2.71 7.44
CA ARG A 258 -10.39 1.67 6.97
C ARG A 258 -11.03 0.32 7.24
N LYS A 259 -11.74 -0.21 6.25
CA LYS A 259 -12.05 -1.65 6.24
C LYS A 259 -10.74 -2.40 6.47
N LYS A 260 -10.78 -3.42 7.35
CA LYS A 260 -9.68 -4.40 7.38
C LYS A 260 -9.48 -4.85 5.92
N PRO A 261 -8.22 -4.98 5.44
CA PRO A 261 -7.99 -5.52 4.10
C PRO A 261 -8.90 -6.73 3.97
N ASP A 262 -9.84 -6.70 3.03
CA ASP A 262 -10.88 -7.72 2.95
C ASP A 262 -10.20 -9.08 3.11
N ASP A 263 -10.66 -9.89 4.08
CA ASP A 263 -10.37 -11.30 4.06
C ASP A 263 -10.70 -11.73 2.63
N ALA A 264 -9.66 -12.02 1.84
CA ALA A 264 -9.78 -12.25 0.41
C ALA A 264 -11.05 -13.04 0.13
N PRO A 265 -11.89 -12.62 -0.84
CA PRO A 265 -13.27 -13.07 -0.97
C PRO A 265 -13.32 -14.58 -0.71
N LYS A 266 -14.01 -14.98 0.38
CA LYS A 266 -14.11 -16.40 0.77
C LYS A 266 -14.41 -17.15 -0.51
N PRO A 267 -13.59 -18.15 -0.90
CA PRO A 267 -13.77 -18.83 -2.16
C PRO A 267 -15.23 -19.23 -2.23
N VAL A 268 -15.95 -18.69 -3.21
CA VAL A 268 -17.31 -19.12 -3.51
C VAL A 268 -17.14 -20.62 -3.68
N ALA A 269 -17.67 -21.38 -2.73
CA ALA A 269 -17.62 -22.83 -2.80
C ALA A 269 -18.35 -23.16 -4.09
N THR A 270 -17.61 -23.37 -5.17
CA THR A 270 -18.13 -23.94 -6.40
C THR A 270 -18.75 -25.24 -5.94
N ALA A 271 -20.08 -25.24 -5.86
CA ALA A 271 -20.86 -26.40 -5.54
C ALA A 271 -20.34 -27.51 -6.46
N ARG A 272 -19.63 -28.48 -5.90
CA ARG A 272 -19.34 -29.72 -6.58
C ARG A 272 -20.70 -30.33 -6.88
N SER A 273 -21.25 -30.08 -8.06
CA SER A 273 -22.32 -30.89 -8.64
C SER A 273 -21.69 -32.22 -9.09
N GLY A 274 -21.20 -32.99 -8.13
CA GLY A 274 -20.73 -34.34 -8.31
C GLY A 274 -21.67 -35.26 -7.56
N GLY A 275 -22.87 -35.47 -8.12
CA GLY A 275 -23.75 -36.52 -7.66
C GLY A 275 -23.07 -37.88 -7.83
N PRO A 276 -23.13 -38.80 -6.84
CA PRO A 276 -22.74 -40.17 -7.07
C PRO A 276 -23.78 -40.82 -7.98
N GLY A 277 -23.38 -41.12 -9.22
CA GLY A 277 -24.12 -42.01 -10.10
C GLY A 277 -24.25 -43.37 -9.43
N VAL A 278 -25.44 -43.68 -8.95
CA VAL A 278 -25.82 -45.01 -8.50
C VAL A 278 -25.89 -45.91 -9.74
N LEU A 279 -24.95 -46.85 -9.85
CA LEU A 279 -24.99 -47.93 -10.84
C LEU A 279 -26.12 -48.91 -10.45
N PRO A 280 -27.05 -49.26 -11.36
CA PRO A 280 -28.01 -50.32 -11.09
C PRO A 280 -27.32 -51.68 -11.09
N ALA A 281 -27.34 -52.35 -9.93
CA ALA A 281 -26.94 -53.75 -9.80
C ALA A 281 -27.99 -54.63 -10.50
N GLY A 282 -27.68 -55.11 -11.69
CA GLY A 282 -28.46 -56.11 -12.41
C GLY A 282 -27.58 -57.30 -12.77
N ARG A 283 -27.83 -58.45 -12.12
CA ARG A 283 -27.90 -59.80 -12.71
C ARG A 283 -27.87 -60.86 -11.61
N GLY A 284 -29.06 -61.39 -11.30
CA GLY A 284 -29.22 -62.77 -10.88
C GLY A 284 -29.89 -63.52 -12.02
N CYS A 285 -29.24 -64.55 -12.55
CA CYS A 285 -29.89 -65.60 -13.32
C CYS A 285 -29.69 -66.88 -12.51
N GLY A 286 -30.81 -67.47 -12.08
CA GLY A 286 -30.92 -68.91 -11.88
C GLY A 286 -31.23 -69.61 -13.20
#